data_AF-A0A2R6XTK5-F1
#
_entry.id   AF-A0A2R6XTK5-F1
#
_cell.length_a   1.000
_cell.length_b   1.000
_cell.length_c   1.000
_cell.angle_alpha   90.00
_cell.angle_beta   90.00
_cell.angle_gamma   90.00
#
_symmetry.space_group_name_H-M   'P 1'
#
loop_
_entity.id
_entity.type
_entity.pdbx_description
1 polymer ?
#
loop_
_entity_poly.entity_id
_entity_poly.type
_entity_poly.pdbx_seq_one_letter_code
_entity_poly.pdbx_strand_id
1 'polypeptide(L)'
;MTKSHSSGQKAAPSAVESASPGSEKQRRSLRVQQLSQFALDESLRKRVSSSSRKRTQTLNVGGGIDRSSSKSIRFESTKTADATKVRTAGSKSSTNRTTFSELDDPLQPNSSCALNSSIATEEDAGDPPASGSSNSHAYRRLEASFFHCDALELAPMLLGKLLRRDEVILQITEVEAYRPNDTACHARVGKTARTQPLFGPAGHAYVYLCYGMHVMLNVVADRVDVGAAVLIRACSPVAGIKTIQTRRGQVTEKPVLLTGPGKVGQALGLTTEWTNHPLYSPGGLEILDAPKAEKVLVGPRVGIDYAEPRDVAALWRFALADTPWVSAPRSTLRPISDE
;
A
#
# COMPACT_ATOMS: atom_id res chain seq x y z
N MET A 1 53.54 28.28 -76.95
CA MET A 1 54.06 28.21 -75.56
C MET A 1 53.14 27.24 -74.81
N THR A 2 53.53 25.97 -74.72
CA THR A 2 54.01 25.26 -73.49
C THR A 2 52.92 25.04 -72.44
N LYS A 3 52.74 23.91 -71.73
CA LYS A 3 53.29 22.54 -71.67
C LYS A 3 52.47 21.82 -70.54
N SER A 4 52.18 20.52 -70.66
CA SER A 4 52.52 19.41 -69.71
C SER A 4 51.81 19.38 -68.34
N HIS A 5 51.00 18.37 -67.99
CA HIS A 5 51.33 17.03 -67.42
C HIS A 5 51.88 16.99 -65.96
N SER A 6 51.14 16.20 -65.16
CA SER A 6 51.51 15.27 -64.06
C SER A 6 51.91 15.74 -62.64
N SER A 7 51.12 15.24 -61.68
CA SER A 7 51.44 14.51 -60.43
C SER A 7 52.28 15.16 -59.31
N GLY A 8 51.71 15.16 -58.10
CA GLY A 8 52.43 15.28 -56.82
C GLY A 8 51.50 15.03 -55.62
N GLN A 9 51.78 13.97 -54.86
CA GLN A 9 51.07 13.51 -53.66
C GLN A 9 51.44 14.29 -52.36
N LYS A 10 50.56 14.12 -51.36
CA LYS A 10 50.70 14.25 -49.88
C LYS A 10 50.44 15.61 -49.21
N ALA A 11 49.32 15.68 -48.49
CA ALA A 11 49.29 15.84 -47.03
C ALA A 11 47.85 15.62 -46.50
N ALA A 12 47.69 14.76 -45.49
CA ALA A 12 46.44 14.61 -44.72
C ALA A 12 46.32 15.73 -43.67
N PRO A 13 45.08 16.09 -43.27
CA PRO A 13 44.81 16.02 -41.84
C PRO A 13 43.43 15.45 -41.48
N SER A 14 43.48 14.66 -40.41
CA SER A 14 42.51 14.47 -39.32
C SER A 14 41.03 14.22 -39.63
N ALA A 15 40.62 13.03 -39.17
CA ALA A 15 39.27 12.53 -39.01
C ALA A 15 38.24 13.55 -38.53
N VAL A 16 37.13 13.65 -39.26
CA VAL A 16 35.86 14.15 -38.76
C VAL A 16 35.21 12.98 -38.02
N GLU A 17 35.17 13.08 -36.70
CA GLU A 17 34.49 12.13 -35.82
C GLU A 17 32.98 12.25 -36.03
N SER A 18 32.39 11.24 -36.67
CA SER A 18 30.96 11.13 -36.92
C SER A 18 30.21 10.82 -35.62
N ALA A 19 29.49 11.81 -35.07
CA ALA A 19 28.54 11.59 -33.99
C ALA A 19 27.37 10.71 -34.49
N SER A 20 27.28 9.48 -33.98
CA SER A 20 26.21 8.54 -34.29
C SER A 20 24.84 9.07 -33.82
N PRO A 21 23.76 8.96 -34.64
CA PRO A 21 22.43 9.37 -34.23
C PRO A 21 21.86 8.36 -33.23
N GLY A 22 21.84 8.74 -31.94
CA GLY A 22 21.18 7.95 -30.90
C GLY A 22 19.71 7.66 -31.25
N SER A 23 19.30 6.41 -31.04
CA SER A 23 17.98 5.90 -31.38
C SER A 23 16.84 6.81 -30.90
N GLU A 24 15.76 6.91 -31.66
CA GLU A 24 14.60 7.74 -31.32
C GLU A 24 14.03 7.44 -29.92
N LYS A 25 14.24 6.21 -29.44
CA LYS A 25 13.91 5.74 -28.09
C LYS A 25 14.73 6.48 -26.99
N GLN A 26 16.01 6.72 -27.21
CA GLN A 26 16.86 7.50 -26.31
C GLN A 26 16.48 8.99 -26.30
N ARG A 27 16.13 9.55 -27.47
CA ARG A 27 15.66 10.95 -27.56
C ARG A 27 14.32 11.15 -26.85
N ARG A 28 13.39 10.19 -26.95
CA ARG A 28 12.13 10.21 -26.19
C ARG A 28 12.36 10.05 -24.69
N SER A 29 13.26 9.17 -24.27
CA SER A 29 13.62 8.99 -22.84
C SER A 29 14.22 10.26 -22.24
N LEU A 30 15.16 10.91 -22.95
CA LEU A 30 15.77 12.17 -22.51
C LEU A 30 14.73 13.30 -22.44
N ARG A 31 13.79 13.36 -23.39
CA ARG A 31 12.73 14.37 -23.40
C ARG A 31 11.73 14.17 -22.25
N VAL A 32 11.39 12.93 -21.90
CA VAL A 32 10.55 12.62 -20.73
C VAL A 32 11.27 12.97 -19.42
N GLN A 33 12.57 12.68 -19.32
CA GLN A 33 13.38 13.06 -18.15
C GLN A 33 13.50 14.59 -18.01
N GLN A 34 13.71 15.32 -19.11
CA GLN A 34 13.77 16.78 -19.10
C GLN A 34 12.43 17.43 -18.73
N LEU A 35 11.31 16.92 -19.23
CA LEU A 35 9.98 17.41 -18.86
C LEU A 35 9.64 17.13 -17.39
N SER A 36 10.08 15.98 -16.85
CA SER A 36 9.95 15.65 -15.43
C SER A 36 10.78 16.60 -14.54
N GLN A 37 12.00 16.95 -14.97
CA GLN A 37 12.85 17.89 -14.22
C GLN A 37 12.25 19.29 -14.20
N PHE A 38 11.68 19.74 -15.33
CA PHE A 38 11.05 21.06 -15.46
C PHE A 38 9.80 21.21 -14.59
N ALA A 39 8.96 20.17 -14.53
CA ALA A 39 7.76 20.16 -13.69
C ALA A 39 8.08 20.21 -12.18
N LEU A 40 9.17 19.57 -11.75
CA LEU A 40 9.66 19.63 -10.37
C LEU A 40 10.13 21.05 -10.01
N ASP A 41 10.86 21.69 -10.92
CA ASP A 41 11.42 23.03 -10.73
C ASP A 41 10.31 24.10 -10.65
N GLU A 42 9.25 23.95 -11.46
CA GLU A 42 8.08 24.83 -11.41
C GLU A 42 7.27 24.66 -10.11
N SER A 43 7.16 23.43 -9.59
CA SER A 43 6.51 23.13 -8.31
C SER A 43 7.27 23.75 -7.12
N LEU A 44 8.61 23.69 -7.16
CA LEU A 44 9.48 24.32 -6.16
C LEU A 44 9.38 25.85 -6.19
N ARG A 45 9.36 26.47 -7.37
CA ARG A 45 9.16 27.93 -7.50
C ARG A 45 7.81 28.39 -6.94
N LYS A 46 6.74 27.64 -7.20
CA LYS A 46 5.41 27.93 -6.64
C LYS A 46 5.41 27.85 -5.11
N ARG A 47 6.11 26.88 -4.49
CA ARG A 47 6.24 26.77 -3.02
C ARG A 47 7.02 27.92 -2.39
N VAL A 48 8.15 28.32 -2.98
CA VAL A 48 8.95 29.44 -2.46
C VAL A 48 8.17 30.76 -2.52
N SER A 49 7.40 31.00 -3.59
CA SER A 49 6.55 32.19 -3.70
C SER A 49 5.39 32.24 -2.70
N SER A 50 4.87 31.07 -2.28
CA SER A 50 3.77 30.96 -1.32
C SER A 50 4.23 31.09 0.14
N SER A 51 5.50 30.77 0.43
CA SER A 51 6.06 30.84 1.78
C SER A 51 6.47 32.27 2.19
N SER A 52 6.74 33.17 1.24
CA SER A 52 7.04 34.59 1.52
C SER A 52 5.81 35.48 1.75
N ARG A 53 4.57 34.98 1.61
CA ARG A 53 3.35 35.79 1.77
C ARG A 53 2.62 35.65 3.11
N LYS A 54 3.19 34.95 4.10
CA LYS A 54 2.60 34.85 5.44
C LYS A 54 3.53 35.41 6.52
N ARG A 55 3.73 36.74 6.55
CA ARG A 55 4.20 37.43 7.77
C ARG A 55 4.04 38.96 7.73
N THR A 56 2.79 39.45 7.71
CA THR A 56 2.49 40.79 8.25
C THR A 56 1.02 40.89 8.62
N GLN A 57 0.69 40.65 9.88
CA GLN A 57 -0.46 41.26 10.53
C GLN A 57 -0.04 41.63 11.96
N THR A 58 0.18 42.93 12.13
CA THR A 58 0.35 43.64 13.39
C THR A 58 -1.00 43.68 14.12
N LEU A 59 -1.06 43.13 15.33
CA LEU A 59 -2.13 43.43 16.29
C LEU A 59 -1.60 44.46 17.28
N ASN A 60 -2.33 45.56 17.36
CA ASN A 60 -2.09 46.70 18.22
C ASN A 60 -3.17 46.68 19.30
N VAL A 61 -2.84 46.30 20.54
CA VAL A 61 -3.63 46.64 21.74
C VAL A 61 -2.65 46.77 22.89
N GLY A 62 -2.65 47.94 23.52
CA GLY A 62 -1.69 48.32 24.55
C GLY A 62 -2.10 47.93 25.97
N GLY A 63 -1.18 48.25 26.89
CA GLY A 63 -1.46 48.53 28.29
C GLY A 63 -1.19 47.37 29.25
N GLY A 64 -0.17 47.52 30.12
CA GLY A 64 -0.04 46.71 31.33
C GLY A 64 1.40 46.40 31.71
N ILE A 65 2.02 47.33 32.43
CA ILE A 65 3.35 47.21 33.07
C ILE A 65 3.25 46.16 34.20
N ASP A 66 4.18 45.20 34.25
CA ASP A 66 4.89 44.94 35.50
C ASP A 66 6.26 44.28 35.30
N ARG A 67 7.20 44.68 36.15
CA ARG A 67 8.62 44.34 36.12
C ARG A 67 8.87 43.07 36.93
N SER A 68 9.72 42.17 36.44
CA SER A 68 10.85 41.65 37.23
C SER A 68 11.68 40.59 36.50
N SER A 69 12.99 40.71 36.72
CA SER A 69 13.97 39.62 36.74
C SER A 69 14.50 39.05 35.42
N SER A 70 15.49 39.79 34.92
CA SER A 70 16.62 39.34 34.12
C SER A 70 17.20 37.98 34.56
N LYS A 71 17.43 37.08 33.60
CA LYS A 71 18.60 36.19 33.58
C LYS A 71 18.95 35.82 32.15
N SER A 72 20.04 36.42 31.68
CA SER A 72 20.75 36.10 30.44
C SER A 72 21.62 34.87 30.69
N ILE A 73 21.52 33.84 29.85
CA ILE A 73 22.61 32.87 29.66
C ILE A 73 22.78 32.62 28.16
N ARG A 74 24.03 32.75 27.76
CA ARG A 74 24.61 32.72 26.43
C ARG A 74 24.83 31.29 25.96
N PHE A 75 24.81 31.15 24.64
CA PHE A 75 25.33 30.07 23.80
C PHE A 75 26.60 29.39 24.34
N GLU A 76 26.70 28.07 24.18
CA GLU A 76 27.91 27.47 23.64
C GLU A 76 27.63 26.13 22.94
N SER A 77 28.27 25.97 21.78
CA SER A 77 28.26 24.79 20.92
C SER A 77 29.53 24.00 21.18
N THR A 78 29.45 22.69 21.33
CA THR A 78 30.61 21.81 21.16
C THR A 78 30.25 20.61 20.31
N LYS A 79 30.89 20.58 19.13
CA LYS A 79 31.11 19.38 18.32
C LYS A 79 32.07 18.47 19.07
N THR A 80 31.81 17.17 19.09
CA THR A 80 32.87 16.16 19.11
C THR A 80 32.53 15.08 18.09
N ALA A 81 33.42 14.97 17.11
CA ALA A 81 33.56 13.77 16.30
C ALA A 81 34.48 12.82 17.07
N ASP A 82 34.19 11.52 17.05
CA ASP A 82 35.28 10.55 17.05
C ASP A 82 34.91 9.32 16.25
N ALA A 83 35.88 8.88 15.46
CA ALA A 83 35.84 7.73 14.59
C ALA A 83 36.70 6.65 15.23
N THR A 84 36.21 5.42 15.29
CA THR A 84 37.10 4.27 15.48
C THR A 84 36.65 3.11 14.61
N LYS A 85 37.53 2.77 13.67
CA LYS A 85 37.50 1.63 12.75
C LYS A 85 38.51 0.63 13.25
N VAL A 86 38.13 -0.58 13.67
CA VAL A 86 39.06 -1.73 13.75
C VAL A 86 38.32 -3.08 13.56
N ARG A 87 38.68 -3.74 12.44
CA ARG A 87 38.89 -5.18 12.15
C ARG A 87 37.77 -6.24 12.17
N THR A 88 37.53 -6.72 10.95
CA THR A 88 37.58 -8.12 10.45
C THR A 88 37.99 -9.27 11.38
N ALA A 89 37.13 -10.30 11.44
CA ALA A 89 37.38 -11.74 11.22
C ALA A 89 35.98 -12.41 11.09
N GLY A 90 35.63 -13.28 10.15
CA GLY A 90 36.42 -14.23 9.38
C GLY A 90 36.43 -15.59 10.07
N SER A 91 35.30 -16.32 10.10
CA SER A 91 35.33 -17.77 10.31
C SER A 91 34.19 -18.47 9.56
N LYS A 92 34.58 -19.51 8.83
CA LYS A 92 33.76 -20.36 7.96
C LYS A 92 33.34 -21.62 8.73
N SER A 93 32.19 -22.15 8.33
CA SER A 93 31.90 -23.58 8.10
C SER A 93 31.97 -24.57 9.26
N SER A 94 30.81 -25.14 9.60
CA SER A 94 30.69 -26.54 10.00
C SER A 94 29.21 -26.97 9.94
N THR A 95 28.75 -27.45 8.79
CA THR A 95 27.52 -28.25 8.70
C THR A 95 27.90 -29.67 8.28
N ASN A 96 27.75 -30.59 9.22
CA ASN A 96 27.88 -32.02 8.97
C ASN A 96 26.66 -32.52 8.19
N ARG A 97 26.99 -33.31 7.16
CA ARG A 97 26.10 -34.11 6.32
C ARG A 97 25.91 -35.48 6.98
N THR A 98 24.67 -35.95 7.09
CA THR A 98 24.40 -37.39 7.21
C THR A 98 23.07 -37.71 6.53
N THR A 99 23.16 -38.60 5.55
CA THR A 99 22.12 -39.38 4.84
C THR A 99 21.51 -40.41 5.82
N PHE A 100 20.38 -41.14 5.65
CA PHE A 100 19.62 -41.70 4.52
C PHE A 100 18.32 -42.36 5.06
N SER A 101 17.41 -42.80 4.15
CA SER A 101 16.25 -43.74 4.24
C SER A 101 15.02 -43.34 5.09
N GLU A 102 13.83 -43.09 4.51
CA GLU A 102 12.88 -44.03 3.85
C GLU A 102 12.35 -45.13 4.79
N LEU A 103 11.07 -45.04 5.16
CA LEU A 103 10.13 -46.17 5.22
C LEU A 103 8.70 -45.63 5.02
N ASP A 104 8.08 -46.08 3.93
CA ASP A 104 6.66 -46.06 3.64
C ASP A 104 5.88 -46.97 4.60
N ASP A 105 4.64 -46.58 4.94
CA ASP A 105 3.54 -47.53 5.15
C ASP A 105 2.19 -46.79 5.02
N PRO A 106 1.36 -47.11 4.01
CA PRO A 106 -0.03 -46.68 3.95
C PRO A 106 -0.95 -47.85 4.35
N LEU A 107 -2.05 -47.60 5.06
CA LEU A 107 -3.29 -48.37 4.88
C LEU A 107 -4.50 -47.66 5.51
N GLN A 108 -5.63 -47.92 4.87
CA GLN A 108 -6.85 -47.13 4.77
C GLN A 108 -7.96 -47.55 5.76
N PRO A 109 -9.12 -46.84 5.76
CA PRO A 109 -10.10 -46.85 6.84
C PRO A 109 -11.26 -47.83 6.60
N ASN A 110 -11.97 -48.17 7.66
CA ASN A 110 -13.21 -48.95 7.67
C ASN A 110 -14.17 -48.34 8.71
N SER A 111 -15.28 -47.77 8.22
CA SER A 111 -16.63 -48.36 8.23
C SER A 111 -17.31 -48.19 9.60
N SER A 112 -18.23 -47.24 9.74
CA SER A 112 -19.66 -47.34 9.39
C SER A 112 -20.50 -47.72 10.60
N CYS A 113 -21.73 -47.18 10.61
CA CYS A 113 -22.94 -47.65 11.29
C CYS A 113 -22.91 -47.78 12.83
N ALA A 114 -23.99 -47.56 13.57
CA ALA A 114 -25.27 -46.89 13.43
C ALA A 114 -25.85 -46.92 14.84
N LEU A 115 -26.71 -45.94 15.15
CA LEU A 115 -27.89 -46.03 16.02
C LEU A 115 -27.88 -47.09 17.13
N ASN A 116 -27.94 -46.62 18.38
CA ASN A 116 -28.96 -47.12 19.28
C ASN A 116 -29.42 -46.05 20.27
N SER A 117 -30.74 -45.86 20.24
CA SER A 117 -31.58 -45.18 21.20
C SER A 117 -31.62 -45.93 22.54
N SER A 118 -31.55 -45.22 23.66
CA SER A 118 -32.22 -45.60 24.92
C SER A 118 -32.33 -44.37 25.83
N ILE A 119 -33.54 -44.21 26.38
CA ILE A 119 -34.04 -43.14 27.25
C ILE A 119 -33.86 -43.52 28.72
N ALA A 120 -33.92 -42.49 29.59
CA ALA A 120 -34.11 -42.46 31.06
C ALA A 120 -32.81 -42.32 31.88
N THR A 121 -32.67 -41.48 32.92
CA THR A 121 -33.55 -40.54 33.67
C THR A 121 -32.63 -39.73 34.61
N GLU A 122 -32.96 -38.44 34.85
CA GLU A 122 -32.81 -37.55 36.04
C GLU A 122 -31.59 -37.72 37.01
N GLU A 123 -30.91 -36.69 37.55
CA GLU A 123 -31.40 -35.53 38.31
C GLU A 123 -30.33 -34.39 38.44
N ASP A 124 -30.85 -33.16 38.51
CA ASP A 124 -30.49 -31.95 39.27
C ASP A 124 -29.07 -31.71 39.88
N ALA A 125 -28.43 -30.61 39.45
CA ALA A 125 -27.73 -29.65 40.31
C ALA A 125 -27.56 -28.32 39.56
N GLY A 126 -28.32 -27.30 39.98
CA GLY A 126 -28.29 -25.96 39.39
C GLY A 126 -26.99 -25.18 39.63
N ASP A 127 -26.46 -24.62 38.55
CA ASP A 127 -25.47 -23.54 38.58
C ASP A 127 -26.14 -22.19 38.22
N PRO A 128 -25.77 -21.07 38.88
CA PRO A 128 -26.40 -19.78 38.69
C PRO A 128 -26.09 -19.16 37.31
N PRO A 129 -26.97 -18.31 36.75
CA PRO A 129 -26.73 -17.69 35.45
C PRO A 129 -25.65 -16.62 35.60
N ALA A 130 -24.44 -16.93 35.15
CA ALA A 130 -23.42 -15.93 34.92
C ALA A 130 -23.86 -15.02 33.77
N SER A 131 -24.53 -13.92 34.14
CA SER A 131 -24.75 -12.75 33.32
C SER A 131 -23.39 -12.18 32.91
N GLY A 132 -23.02 -12.42 31.66
CA GLY A 132 -21.77 -11.96 31.09
C GLY A 132 -21.65 -12.43 29.66
N SER A 133 -22.52 -11.93 28.78
CA SER A 133 -22.36 -12.08 27.33
C SER A 133 -21.12 -11.30 26.88
N SER A 134 -19.92 -11.85 27.15
CA SER A 134 -18.71 -11.50 26.43
C SER A 134 -18.86 -12.08 25.03
N ASN A 135 -19.47 -11.29 24.15
CA ASN A 135 -19.45 -11.58 22.73
C ASN A 135 -18.03 -11.32 22.21
N SER A 136 -17.08 -12.19 22.57
CA SER A 136 -15.89 -12.43 21.76
C SER A 136 -16.38 -13.13 20.51
N HIS A 137 -17.01 -12.37 19.62
CA HIS A 137 -17.19 -12.80 18.24
C HIS A 137 -15.78 -12.98 17.69
N ALA A 138 -15.30 -14.22 17.73
CA ALA A 138 -14.04 -14.60 17.13
C ALA A 138 -14.21 -14.35 15.64
N TYR A 139 -13.77 -13.18 15.19
CA TYR A 139 -13.75 -12.83 13.78
C TYR A 139 -13.00 -13.94 13.04
N ARG A 140 -13.73 -14.68 12.19
CA ARG A 140 -13.16 -15.78 11.39
C ARG A 140 -12.26 -15.18 10.32
N ARG A 141 -11.12 -15.80 10.02
CA ARG A 141 -10.31 -15.40 8.85
C ARG A 141 -10.97 -15.88 7.56
N LEU A 142 -10.74 -15.14 6.48
CA LEU A 142 -11.08 -15.62 5.14
C LEU A 142 -10.10 -16.71 4.72
N GLU A 143 -10.57 -17.71 3.97
CA GLU A 143 -9.72 -18.76 3.41
C GLU A 143 -8.92 -18.21 2.22
N ALA A 144 -7.76 -18.82 1.91
CA ALA A 144 -6.92 -18.40 0.78
C ALA A 144 -7.67 -18.40 -0.57
N SER A 145 -8.60 -19.33 -0.76
CA SER A 145 -9.42 -19.44 -1.97
C SER A 145 -10.33 -18.23 -2.21
N PHE A 146 -10.70 -17.49 -1.16
CA PHE A 146 -11.52 -16.27 -1.28
C PHE A 146 -10.87 -15.22 -2.19
N PHE A 147 -9.54 -15.15 -2.19
CA PHE A 147 -8.78 -14.15 -2.93
C PHE A 147 -8.46 -14.59 -4.36
N HIS A 148 -8.71 -15.86 -4.70
CA HIS A 148 -8.32 -16.46 -5.97
C HIS A 148 -9.37 -16.22 -7.07
N CYS A 149 -9.65 -14.95 -7.34
CA CYS A 149 -10.58 -14.49 -8.37
C CYS A 149 -10.07 -13.20 -9.01
N ASP A 150 -10.72 -12.76 -10.09
CA ASP A 150 -10.34 -11.52 -10.78
C ASP A 150 -10.43 -10.31 -9.83
N ALA A 151 -9.56 -9.30 -10.00
CA ALA A 151 -9.58 -8.12 -9.13
C ALA A 151 -10.93 -7.37 -9.14
N LEU A 152 -11.70 -7.42 -10.24
CA LEU A 152 -13.03 -6.82 -10.32
C LEU A 152 -14.10 -7.63 -9.58
N GLU A 153 -13.89 -8.93 -9.39
CA GLU A 153 -14.74 -9.78 -8.57
C GLU A 153 -14.36 -9.62 -7.09
N LEU A 154 -13.06 -9.62 -6.78
CA LEU A 154 -12.55 -9.49 -5.41
C LEU A 154 -12.89 -8.15 -4.78
N ALA A 155 -12.83 -7.05 -5.54
CA ALA A 155 -13.03 -5.71 -5.02
C ALA A 155 -14.38 -5.52 -4.28
N PRO A 156 -15.55 -5.79 -4.88
CA PRO A 156 -16.81 -5.71 -4.15
C PRO A 156 -16.94 -6.76 -3.03
N MET A 157 -16.29 -7.93 -3.14
CA MET A 157 -16.29 -8.95 -2.08
C MET A 157 -15.55 -8.51 -0.80
N LEU A 158 -14.53 -7.66 -0.94
CA LEU A 158 -13.78 -7.09 0.17
C LEU A 158 -14.54 -6.01 0.94
N LEU A 159 -15.56 -5.39 0.34
CA LEU A 159 -16.37 -4.38 1.03
C LEU A 159 -17.12 -5.01 2.21
N GLY A 160 -17.07 -4.32 3.35
CA GLY A 160 -17.66 -4.77 4.61
C GLY A 160 -16.77 -5.71 5.43
N LYS A 161 -15.75 -6.34 4.81
CA LYS A 161 -14.77 -7.19 5.51
C LYS A 161 -13.90 -6.38 6.45
N LEU A 162 -13.27 -7.06 7.42
CA LEU A 162 -12.51 -6.41 8.48
C LEU A 162 -11.02 -6.56 8.29
N LEU A 163 -10.30 -5.46 8.32
CA LEU A 163 -8.85 -5.41 8.32
C LEU A 163 -8.36 -5.22 9.75
N ARG A 164 -7.59 -6.19 10.27
CA ARG A 164 -7.07 -6.19 11.63
C ARG A 164 -5.56 -6.07 11.66
N ARG A 165 -5.06 -5.20 12.53
CA ARG A 165 -3.66 -5.15 12.94
C ARG A 165 -3.55 -4.72 14.40
N ASP A 166 -2.92 -5.55 15.22
CA ASP A 166 -2.88 -5.38 16.67
C ASP A 166 -4.32 -5.24 17.23
N GLU A 167 -4.60 -4.25 18.07
CA GLU A 167 -5.92 -3.89 18.58
C GLU A 167 -6.78 -3.06 17.59
N VAL A 168 -6.23 -2.65 16.45
CA VAL A 168 -6.95 -1.86 15.45
C VAL A 168 -7.74 -2.80 14.54
N ILE A 169 -9.05 -2.58 14.48
CA ILE A 169 -9.96 -3.27 13.56
C ILE A 169 -10.67 -2.20 12.73
N LEU A 170 -10.60 -2.33 11.42
CA LEU A 170 -11.18 -1.42 10.45
C LEU A 170 -12.13 -2.19 9.54
N GLN A 171 -13.32 -1.67 9.26
CA GLN A 171 -14.17 -2.23 8.21
C GLN A 171 -13.82 -1.55 6.89
N ILE A 172 -13.58 -2.35 5.84
CA ILE A 172 -13.25 -1.86 4.50
C ILE A 172 -14.49 -1.23 3.87
N THR A 173 -14.42 0.05 3.54
CA THR A 173 -15.57 0.83 3.03
C THR A 173 -15.37 1.29 1.59
N GLU A 174 -14.14 1.26 1.08
CA GLU A 174 -13.82 1.67 -0.28
C GLU A 174 -12.55 0.97 -0.79
N VAL A 175 -12.60 0.53 -2.04
CA VAL A 175 -11.49 -0.13 -2.73
C VAL A 175 -11.39 0.27 -4.20
N GLU A 176 -10.24 0.00 -4.83
CA GLU A 176 -10.04 0.10 -6.28
C GLU A 176 -9.38 -1.14 -6.85
N ALA A 177 -9.87 -1.62 -8.00
CA ALA A 177 -9.30 -2.77 -8.71
C ALA A 177 -8.26 -2.34 -9.77
N TYR A 178 -7.22 -3.15 -9.91
CA TYR A 178 -6.14 -3.01 -10.90
C TYR A 178 -5.84 -4.38 -11.53
N ARG A 179 -5.74 -4.42 -12.88
CA ARG A 179 -5.59 -5.64 -13.69
C ARG A 179 -4.35 -5.58 -14.61
N PRO A 180 -3.95 -6.65 -15.32
CA PRO A 180 -2.73 -6.62 -16.15
C PRO A 180 -2.82 -5.73 -17.40
N ASN A 181 -4.00 -5.60 -18.00
CA ASN A 181 -4.24 -4.79 -19.21
C ASN A 181 -4.61 -3.33 -18.91
N ASP A 182 -4.45 -2.93 -17.65
CA ASP A 182 -4.79 -1.61 -17.15
C ASP A 182 -3.55 -0.72 -17.11
N THR A 183 -3.63 0.43 -17.78
CA THR A 183 -2.49 1.35 -17.85
C THR A 183 -2.20 2.08 -16.55
N ALA A 184 -3.14 2.09 -15.60
CA ALA A 184 -2.95 2.56 -14.24
C ALA A 184 -2.33 1.50 -13.30
N CYS A 185 -2.28 0.22 -13.71
CA CYS A 185 -1.72 -0.84 -12.89
C CYS A 185 -0.19 -0.84 -12.92
N HIS A 186 0.43 -1.01 -11.76
CA HIS A 186 1.88 -1.17 -11.68
C HIS A 186 2.40 -2.41 -12.44
N ALA A 187 1.58 -3.46 -12.57
CA ALA A 187 1.95 -4.68 -13.29
C ALA A 187 2.16 -4.47 -14.80
N ARG A 188 1.66 -3.37 -15.40
CA ARG A 188 1.86 -3.06 -16.82
C ARG A 188 3.34 -2.99 -17.23
N VAL A 189 4.22 -2.61 -16.31
CA VAL A 189 5.67 -2.53 -16.55
C VAL A 189 6.32 -3.93 -16.55
N GLY A 190 5.58 -4.97 -16.15
CA GLY A 190 6.07 -6.32 -15.96
C GLY A 190 6.68 -6.53 -14.57
N LYS A 191 7.36 -7.67 -14.41
CA LYS A 191 8.02 -8.06 -13.15
C LYS A 191 9.31 -7.27 -12.94
N THR A 192 9.34 -6.50 -11.86
CA THR A 192 10.50 -5.78 -11.34
C THR A 192 10.61 -6.07 -9.85
N ALA A 193 11.72 -5.73 -9.19
CA ALA A 193 11.83 -5.88 -7.74
C ALA A 193 10.67 -5.23 -6.96
N ARG A 194 10.14 -4.09 -7.45
CA ARG A 194 8.99 -3.39 -6.86
C ARG A 194 7.66 -4.06 -7.15
N THR A 195 7.48 -4.60 -8.34
CA THR A 195 6.18 -5.11 -8.83
C THR A 195 6.04 -6.62 -8.68
N GLN A 196 7.13 -7.34 -8.43
CA GLN A 196 7.18 -8.78 -8.22
C GLN A 196 6.11 -9.29 -7.23
N PRO A 197 5.83 -8.62 -6.09
CA PRO A 197 4.76 -9.04 -5.18
C PRO A 197 3.37 -9.17 -5.84
N LEU A 198 3.04 -8.33 -6.84
CA LEU A 198 1.76 -8.40 -7.55
C LEU A 198 1.57 -9.69 -8.33
N PHE A 199 2.67 -10.39 -8.64
CA PHE A 199 2.67 -11.65 -9.36
C PHE A 199 2.75 -12.86 -8.41
N GLY A 200 2.74 -12.62 -7.10
CA GLY A 200 2.74 -13.66 -6.07
C GLY A 200 1.37 -14.31 -5.87
N PRO A 201 1.19 -15.09 -4.79
CA PRO A 201 -0.08 -15.75 -4.51
C PRO A 201 -1.17 -14.76 -4.11
N ALA A 202 -2.43 -15.10 -4.45
CA ALA A 202 -3.60 -14.34 -4.05
C ALA A 202 -3.69 -14.15 -2.52
N GLY A 203 -4.31 -13.06 -2.08
CA GLY A 203 -4.50 -12.76 -0.66
C GLY A 203 -3.24 -12.30 0.06
N HIS A 204 -2.14 -12.08 -0.66
CA HIS A 204 -0.93 -11.48 -0.09
C HIS A 204 -1.02 -9.96 -0.15
N ALA A 205 -0.44 -9.29 0.85
CA ALA A 205 -0.35 -7.85 0.87
C ALA A 205 0.68 -7.35 -0.15
N TYR A 206 0.30 -6.39 -0.98
CA TYR A 206 1.24 -5.59 -1.76
C TYR A 206 1.29 -4.18 -1.18
N VAL A 207 2.40 -3.87 -0.51
CA VAL A 207 2.59 -2.60 0.20
C VAL A 207 3.70 -1.79 -0.44
N TYR A 208 3.41 -0.53 -0.76
CA TYR A 208 4.39 0.37 -1.38
C TYR A 208 4.27 1.81 -0.87
N LEU A 209 5.35 2.58 -1.02
CA LEU A 209 5.39 3.99 -0.67
C LEU A 209 5.02 4.85 -1.90
N CYS A 210 3.92 5.58 -1.80
CA CYS A 210 3.46 6.56 -2.78
C CYS A 210 3.99 7.95 -2.41
N TYR A 211 4.56 8.64 -3.41
CA TYR A 211 5.16 9.98 -3.26
C TYR A 211 6.15 10.12 -2.09
N GLY A 212 6.81 9.02 -1.69
CA GLY A 212 7.79 9.02 -0.60
C GLY A 212 7.21 9.18 0.81
N MET A 213 5.89 9.24 0.98
CA MET A 213 5.28 9.58 2.28
C MET A 213 4.03 8.78 2.65
N HIS A 214 3.35 8.16 1.70
CA HIS A 214 2.09 7.47 1.96
C HIS A 214 2.20 5.98 1.68
N VAL A 215 2.04 5.16 2.72
CA VAL A 215 2.05 3.70 2.58
C VAL A 215 0.69 3.22 2.08
N MET A 216 0.68 2.55 0.94
CA MET A 216 -0.52 2.02 0.28
C MET A 216 -0.60 0.52 0.49
N LEU A 217 -1.76 0.02 0.90
CA LEU A 217 -2.02 -1.40 1.06
C LEU A 217 -2.92 -1.92 -0.06
N ASN A 218 -2.45 -2.95 -0.75
CA ASN A 218 -3.23 -3.66 -1.76
C ASN A 218 -3.30 -5.14 -1.39
N VAL A 219 -4.33 -5.81 -1.86
CA VAL A 219 -4.54 -7.25 -1.75
C VAL A 219 -4.29 -7.86 -3.13
N VAL A 220 -3.29 -8.72 -3.26
CA VAL A 220 -3.01 -9.45 -4.51
C VAL A 220 -4.20 -10.34 -4.86
N ALA A 221 -4.60 -10.29 -6.12
CA ALA A 221 -5.76 -11.00 -6.67
C ALA A 221 -5.32 -11.88 -7.84
N ASP A 222 -6.24 -12.74 -8.30
CA ASP A 222 -6.06 -13.70 -9.39
C ASP A 222 -4.97 -14.75 -9.07
N ARG A 223 -4.72 -15.64 -10.02
CA ARG A 223 -3.65 -16.65 -9.93
C ARG A 223 -2.27 -15.99 -9.99
N VAL A 224 -1.29 -16.73 -9.51
CA VAL A 224 0.14 -16.41 -9.60
C VAL A 224 0.49 -16.01 -11.05
N ASP A 225 1.41 -15.06 -11.19
CA ASP A 225 1.92 -14.54 -12.46
C ASP A 225 0.97 -13.67 -13.30
N VAL A 226 -0.24 -13.37 -12.83
CA VAL A 226 -1.13 -12.44 -13.53
C VAL A 226 -0.75 -10.98 -13.32
N GLY A 227 -0.51 -10.56 -12.07
CA GLY A 227 -0.23 -9.14 -11.76
C GLY A 227 -1.51 -8.31 -11.57
N ALA A 228 -2.38 -8.72 -10.66
CA ALA A 228 -3.62 -8.04 -10.34
C ALA A 228 -3.73 -7.78 -8.82
N ALA A 229 -4.40 -6.69 -8.43
CA ALA A 229 -4.60 -6.38 -7.03
C ALA A 229 -5.77 -5.42 -6.78
N VAL A 230 -6.22 -5.39 -5.53
CA VAL A 230 -7.23 -4.44 -5.04
C VAL A 230 -6.60 -3.52 -4.00
N LEU A 231 -6.61 -2.21 -4.26
CA LEU A 231 -6.17 -1.17 -3.32
C LEU A 231 -7.23 -0.95 -2.23
N ILE A 232 -6.83 -0.96 -0.96
CA ILE A 232 -7.68 -0.53 0.15
C ILE A 232 -7.62 0.99 0.26
N ARG A 233 -8.76 1.67 0.05
CA ARG A 233 -8.80 3.13 -0.06
C ARG A 233 -9.35 3.82 1.15
N ALA A 234 -10.40 3.28 1.73
CA ALA A 234 -10.98 3.85 2.93
C ALA A 234 -11.55 2.75 3.81
N CYS A 235 -11.61 3.06 5.09
CA CYS A 235 -12.21 2.21 6.08
C CYS A 235 -13.04 3.03 7.08
N SER A 236 -13.94 2.37 7.80
CA SER A 236 -14.53 2.86 9.05
C SER A 236 -13.83 2.19 10.25
N PRO A 237 -13.73 2.87 11.41
CA PRO A 237 -13.14 2.27 12.60
C PRO A 237 -14.14 1.34 13.28
N VAL A 238 -13.71 0.15 13.69
CA VAL A 238 -14.48 -0.80 14.51
C VAL A 238 -13.90 -0.89 15.92
N ALA A 239 -12.57 -0.97 16.03
CA ALA A 239 -11.86 -0.99 17.31
C ALA A 239 -10.50 -0.27 17.21
N GLY A 240 -9.92 0.07 18.36
CA GLY A 240 -8.57 0.67 18.43
C GLY A 240 -8.52 2.16 18.09
N ILE A 241 -9.61 2.91 18.30
CA ILE A 241 -9.68 4.34 17.92
C ILE A 241 -8.57 5.20 18.52
N LYS A 242 -8.20 4.97 19.78
CA LYS A 242 -7.10 5.70 20.45
C LYS A 242 -5.76 5.50 19.71
N THR A 243 -5.48 4.27 19.30
CA THR A 243 -4.27 3.94 18.53
C THR A 243 -4.31 4.55 17.14
N ILE A 244 -5.47 4.53 16.47
CA ILE A 244 -5.66 5.21 15.19
C ILE A 244 -5.35 6.71 15.35
N GLN A 245 -5.92 7.37 16.35
CA GLN A 245 -5.71 8.80 16.62
C GLN A 245 -4.23 9.12 16.89
N THR A 246 -3.55 8.31 17.70
CA THR A 246 -2.12 8.45 17.99
C THR A 246 -1.28 8.29 16.71
N ARG A 247 -1.47 7.22 15.95
CA ARG A 247 -0.73 6.97 14.69
C ARG A 247 -1.01 8.04 13.64
N ARG A 248 -2.23 8.59 13.61
CA ARG A 248 -2.65 9.66 12.70
C ARG A 248 -2.27 11.06 13.18
N GLY A 249 -1.88 11.22 14.45
CA GLY A 249 -1.63 12.53 15.06
C GLY A 249 -2.85 13.44 15.10
N GLN A 250 -4.06 12.86 15.20
CA GLN A 250 -5.33 13.59 15.12
C GLN A 250 -6.33 13.07 16.16
N VAL A 251 -6.70 13.91 17.12
CA VAL A 251 -7.70 13.59 18.14
C VAL A 251 -9.09 13.94 17.62
N THR A 252 -9.65 13.05 16.80
CA THR A 252 -11.00 13.17 16.25
C THR A 252 -11.55 11.78 15.95
N GLU A 253 -12.87 11.64 15.80
CA GLU A 253 -13.52 10.41 15.34
C GLU A 253 -14.18 10.60 13.97
N LYS A 254 -13.91 11.75 13.33
CA LYS A 254 -14.48 12.09 12.03
C LYS A 254 -13.87 11.25 10.90
N PRO A 255 -14.60 11.10 9.77
CA PRO A 255 -14.14 10.35 8.60
C PRO A 255 -12.75 10.70 8.08
N VAL A 256 -12.27 11.91 8.37
CA VAL A 256 -10.94 12.40 7.98
C VAL A 256 -9.81 11.44 8.39
N LEU A 257 -9.99 10.62 9.43
CA LEU A 257 -8.99 9.65 9.89
C LEU A 257 -8.68 8.55 8.89
N LEU A 258 -9.68 8.06 8.15
CA LEU A 258 -9.58 6.82 7.37
C LEU A 258 -10.09 6.96 5.93
N THR A 259 -10.54 8.15 5.53
CA THR A 259 -10.96 8.45 4.15
C THR A 259 -9.75 8.77 3.26
N GLY A 260 -9.00 7.75 2.87
CA GLY A 260 -7.90 7.83 1.90
C GLY A 260 -6.84 6.73 2.13
N PRO A 261 -6.24 6.17 1.05
CA PRO A 261 -5.46 4.93 1.14
C PRO A 261 -4.22 5.09 2.03
N GLY A 262 -3.49 6.19 1.89
CA GLY A 262 -2.35 6.50 2.75
C GLY A 262 -2.72 6.75 4.21
N LYS A 263 -3.98 7.14 4.49
CA LYS A 263 -4.48 7.33 5.85
C LYS A 263 -4.78 5.99 6.51
N VAL A 264 -5.35 5.04 5.76
CA VAL A 264 -5.54 3.65 6.21
C VAL A 264 -4.19 3.03 6.54
N GLY A 265 -3.19 3.15 5.65
CA GLY A 265 -1.84 2.65 5.91
C GLY A 265 -1.22 3.24 7.19
N GLN A 266 -1.36 4.55 7.41
CA GLN A 266 -0.87 5.20 8.63
C GLN A 266 -1.65 4.77 9.88
N ALA A 267 -2.98 4.68 9.83
CA ALA A 267 -3.81 4.25 10.95
C ALA A 267 -3.47 2.82 11.41
N LEU A 268 -3.12 1.95 10.46
CA LEU A 268 -2.65 0.60 10.75
C LEU A 268 -1.17 0.57 11.16
N GLY A 269 -0.39 1.63 10.96
CA GLY A 269 1.04 1.64 11.27
C GLY A 269 1.85 0.76 10.31
N LEU A 270 1.46 0.70 9.04
CA LEU A 270 2.13 -0.13 8.04
C LEU A 270 3.45 0.47 7.56
N THR A 271 4.42 -0.40 7.33
CA THR A 271 5.65 -0.16 6.58
C THR A 271 5.67 -1.04 5.33
N THR A 272 6.60 -0.82 4.40
CA THR A 272 6.74 -1.66 3.20
C THR A 272 7.17 -3.10 3.49
N GLU A 273 7.62 -3.39 4.71
CA GLU A 273 8.01 -4.73 5.16
C GLU A 273 6.82 -5.71 5.20
N TRP A 274 5.60 -5.18 5.24
CA TRP A 274 4.37 -5.98 5.16
C TRP A 274 4.09 -6.52 3.75
N THR A 275 4.86 -6.12 2.74
CA THR A 275 4.70 -6.68 1.39
C THR A 275 4.97 -8.19 1.39
N ASN A 276 4.21 -8.96 0.61
CA ASN A 276 4.15 -10.43 0.61
C ASN A 276 3.59 -11.07 1.91
N HIS A 277 3.03 -10.32 2.85
CA HIS A 277 2.39 -10.93 4.01
C HIS A 277 1.05 -11.60 3.62
N PRO A 278 0.80 -12.88 3.97
CA PRO A 278 -0.48 -13.53 3.68
C PRO A 278 -1.59 -13.03 4.62
N LEU A 279 -2.62 -12.38 4.07
CA LEU A 279 -3.69 -11.73 4.85
C LEU A 279 -4.72 -12.70 5.42
N TYR A 280 -4.66 -13.98 5.06
CA TYR A 280 -5.53 -15.05 5.57
C TYR A 280 -4.90 -15.87 6.70
N SER A 281 -3.63 -15.62 7.04
CA SER A 281 -2.89 -16.36 8.06
C SER A 281 -2.62 -15.51 9.30
N PRO A 282 -2.49 -16.11 10.50
CA PRO A 282 -1.97 -15.39 11.66
C PRO A 282 -0.60 -14.77 11.37
N GLY A 283 -0.39 -13.54 11.83
CA GLY A 283 0.90 -12.87 11.61
C GLY A 283 0.90 -11.35 11.76
N GLY A 284 -0.19 -10.78 12.28
CA GLY A 284 -0.28 -9.38 12.69
C GLY A 284 -0.97 -8.46 11.67
N LEU A 285 -1.24 -8.90 10.44
CA LEU A 285 -2.09 -8.18 9.50
C LEU A 285 -3.02 -9.16 8.77
N GLU A 286 -4.33 -9.07 9.04
CA GLU A 286 -5.29 -10.06 8.57
C GLU A 286 -6.54 -9.42 8.00
N ILE A 287 -7.17 -10.09 7.04
CA ILE A 287 -8.55 -9.81 6.62
C ILE A 287 -9.46 -10.89 7.19
N LEU A 288 -10.44 -10.43 7.96
CA LEU A 288 -11.41 -11.25 8.66
C LEU A 288 -12.77 -11.13 7.96
N ASP A 289 -13.50 -12.22 8.03
CA ASP A 289 -14.83 -12.35 7.49
C ASP A 289 -15.83 -11.48 8.27
N ALA A 290 -16.82 -11.01 7.52
CA ALA A 290 -17.93 -10.20 7.98
C ALA A 290 -19.05 -10.27 6.92
N PRO A 291 -20.30 -9.91 7.28
CA PRO A 291 -21.40 -9.92 6.34
C PRO A 291 -21.08 -9.21 5.02
N LYS A 292 -21.60 -9.76 3.92
CA LYS A 292 -21.45 -9.18 2.58
C LYS A 292 -22.09 -7.80 2.54
N ALA A 293 -21.45 -6.86 1.84
CA ALA A 293 -22.03 -5.56 1.57
C ALA A 293 -23.30 -5.66 0.70
N GLU A 294 -24.39 -5.04 1.13
CA GLU A 294 -25.66 -5.03 0.38
C GLU A 294 -25.74 -3.90 -0.63
N LYS A 295 -25.28 -2.68 -0.26
CA LYS A 295 -25.37 -1.48 -1.10
C LYS A 295 -24.01 -0.99 -1.51
N VAL A 296 -23.63 -1.30 -2.74
CA VAL A 296 -22.34 -0.93 -3.33
C VAL A 296 -22.53 0.16 -4.38
N LEU A 297 -21.66 1.16 -4.33
CA LEU A 297 -21.50 2.18 -5.35
C LEU A 297 -20.26 1.87 -6.19
N VAL A 298 -20.31 2.25 -7.47
CA VAL A 298 -19.22 2.15 -8.43
C VAL A 298 -18.89 3.50 -9.05
N GLY A 299 -17.64 3.70 -9.44
CA GLY A 299 -17.20 4.91 -10.11
C GLY A 299 -15.78 4.81 -10.68
N PRO A 300 -15.30 5.88 -11.34
CA PRO A 300 -13.93 5.96 -11.80
C PRO A 300 -12.95 6.02 -10.62
N ARG A 301 -11.75 5.49 -10.85
CA ARG A 301 -10.66 5.47 -9.87
C ARG A 301 -10.04 6.85 -9.70
N VAL A 302 -9.38 7.08 -8.57
CA VAL A 302 -8.86 8.39 -8.18
C VAL A 302 -7.35 8.46 -8.35
N GLY A 303 -6.86 9.56 -8.95
CA GLY A 303 -5.43 9.85 -9.04
C GLY A 303 -4.70 9.06 -10.13
N ILE A 304 -5.43 8.65 -11.18
CA ILE A 304 -4.91 7.87 -12.30
C ILE A 304 -4.95 8.63 -13.63
N ASP A 305 -5.01 9.96 -13.62
CA ASP A 305 -5.15 10.81 -14.83
C ASP A 305 -4.02 10.62 -15.86
N TYR A 306 -2.92 9.97 -15.48
CA TYR A 306 -1.81 9.60 -16.35
C TYR A 306 -2.08 8.34 -17.20
N ALA A 307 -3.12 7.57 -16.87
CA ALA A 307 -3.51 6.36 -17.55
C ALA A 307 -4.26 6.67 -18.85
N GLU A 308 -4.47 5.66 -19.68
CA GLU A 308 -5.24 5.80 -20.92
C GLU A 308 -6.71 6.16 -20.61
N PRO A 309 -7.37 6.95 -21.48
CA PRO A 309 -8.73 7.45 -21.22
C PRO A 309 -9.75 6.35 -20.87
N ARG A 310 -9.62 5.17 -21.49
CA ARG A 310 -10.50 4.02 -21.18
C ARG A 310 -10.35 3.53 -19.74
N ASP A 311 -9.13 3.54 -19.19
CA ASP A 311 -8.81 3.03 -17.87
C ASP A 311 -9.13 4.07 -16.79
N VAL A 312 -9.05 5.36 -17.14
CA VAL A 312 -9.52 6.49 -16.32
C VAL A 312 -11.04 6.48 -16.18
N ALA A 313 -11.76 6.20 -17.28
CA ALA A 313 -13.22 6.15 -17.29
C ALA A 313 -13.81 4.85 -16.68
N ALA A 314 -13.00 3.79 -16.55
CA ALA A 314 -13.43 2.49 -16.05
C ALA A 314 -13.95 2.57 -14.60
N LEU A 315 -15.10 1.94 -14.36
CA LEU A 315 -15.81 1.97 -13.07
C LEU A 315 -15.24 0.97 -12.06
N TRP A 316 -13.94 1.04 -11.82
CA TRP A 316 -13.20 0.05 -11.02
C TRP A 316 -12.91 0.53 -9.60
N ARG A 317 -13.65 1.53 -9.13
CA ARG A 317 -13.68 1.99 -7.75
C ARG A 317 -15.02 1.58 -7.14
N PHE A 318 -14.96 0.89 -6.00
CA PHE A 318 -16.13 0.35 -5.31
C PHE A 318 -16.20 0.92 -3.90
N ALA A 319 -17.39 1.28 -3.43
CA ALA A 319 -17.59 1.84 -2.10
C ALA A 319 -18.92 1.41 -1.49
N LEU A 320 -19.03 1.41 -0.16
CA LEU A 320 -20.32 1.28 0.53
C LEU A 320 -21.14 2.57 0.39
N ALA A 321 -22.44 2.44 0.11
CA ALA A 321 -23.33 3.59 -0.09
C ALA A 321 -23.64 4.36 1.20
N ASP A 322 -23.97 3.64 2.27
CA ASP A 322 -24.57 4.21 3.48
C ASP A 322 -23.51 4.52 4.56
N THR A 323 -22.36 5.08 4.17
CA THR A 323 -21.29 5.39 5.12
C THR A 323 -20.56 6.70 4.82
N PRO A 324 -20.27 7.53 5.84
CA PRO A 324 -19.47 8.74 5.64
C PRO A 324 -17.97 8.42 5.46
N TRP A 325 -17.57 7.15 5.58
CA TRP A 325 -16.19 6.67 5.55
C TRP A 325 -15.70 6.33 4.13
N VAL A 326 -16.17 7.05 3.12
CA VAL A 326 -15.69 6.95 1.73
C VAL A 326 -14.82 8.18 1.40
N SER A 327 -13.73 8.02 0.67
CA SER A 327 -12.86 9.13 0.25
C SER A 327 -13.49 10.00 -0.84
N ALA A 328 -12.95 11.22 -1.01
CA ALA A 328 -13.35 12.12 -2.08
C ALA A 328 -12.71 11.73 -3.43
N PRO A 329 -13.34 12.09 -4.57
CA PRO A 329 -14.68 12.68 -4.70
C PRO A 329 -15.77 11.61 -4.57
N ARG A 330 -16.85 11.91 -3.83
CA ARG A 330 -18.01 11.00 -3.71
C ARG A 330 -19.03 11.17 -4.82
N SER A 331 -19.08 12.36 -5.42
CA SER A 331 -19.99 12.70 -6.52
C SER A 331 -19.76 11.87 -7.79
N THR A 332 -18.62 11.18 -7.90
CA THR A 332 -18.31 10.31 -9.04
C THR A 332 -18.82 8.88 -8.86
N LEU A 333 -19.31 8.54 -7.67
CA LEU A 333 -19.84 7.22 -7.34
C LEU A 333 -21.35 7.18 -7.62
N ARG A 334 -21.82 6.06 -8.15
CA ARG A 334 -23.23 5.79 -8.43
C ARG A 334 -23.60 4.36 -8.04
N PRO A 335 -24.86 4.05 -7.74
CA PRO A 335 -25.29 2.66 -7.53
C PRO A 335 -24.89 1.78 -8.72
N ILE A 336 -24.61 0.50 -8.45
CA ILE A 336 -24.55 -0.50 -9.51
C ILE A 336 -25.93 -0.53 -10.14
N SER A 337 -26.02 -0.24 -11.44
CA SER A 337 -27.26 -0.45 -12.19
C SER A 337 -27.45 -1.95 -12.38
N ASP A 338 -28.62 -2.46 -12.00
CA ASP A 338 -29.08 -3.76 -12.45
C ASP A 338 -29.33 -3.62 -13.97
N GLU A 339 -28.38 -4.05 -14.79
CA GLU A 339 -28.61 -4.31 -16.23
C GLU A 339 -29.24 -5.68 -16.43
#